data_AF-A0A355SDD6-F1
#
_entry.id   AF-A0A355SDD6-F1
#
_cell.length_a   1.000
_cell.length_b   1.000
_cell.length_c   1.000
_cell.angle_alpha   90.00
_cell.angle_beta   90.00
_cell.angle_gamma   90.00
#
_symmetry.space_group_name_H-M   'P 1'
#
loop_
_entity.id
_entity.type
_entity.pdbx_description
1 polymer ?
#
loop_
_entity_poly.entity_id
_entity_poly.type
_entity_poly.pdbx_seq_one_letter_code
_entity_poly.pdbx_strand_id
1 'polypeptide(L)'
;MRKRGFEKYYYLMLLPGMIWLFMFSIVPMFGIVMAFENFNPGAGIFHSRWVGLDNFKYMFQLNDSKTVIANTIIIAVGKLVFNLLIPLIFALLLNEV
;
A
#
# COMPACT_ATOMS: atom_id res chain seq x y z
N MET A 1 -18.50 -34.02 15.63
CA MET A 1 -17.15 -34.53 15.31
C MET A 1 -16.54 -33.68 14.20
N ARG A 2 -15.55 -32.84 14.52
CA ARG A 2 -14.91 -31.90 13.59
C ARG A 2 -14.04 -32.69 12.59
N LYS A 3 -14.50 -32.87 11.35
CA LYS A 3 -13.74 -33.57 10.29
C LYS A 3 -12.54 -32.70 9.85
N ARG A 4 -11.45 -32.74 10.62
CA ARG A 4 -10.15 -32.07 10.37
C ARG A 4 -9.42 -32.50 9.08
N GLY A 5 -9.97 -33.43 8.30
CA GLY A 5 -9.34 -33.94 7.07
C GLY A 5 -9.46 -33.00 5.86
N PHE A 6 -10.50 -32.17 5.79
CA PHE A 6 -10.74 -31.29 4.64
C PHE A 6 -10.02 -29.94 4.71
N GLU A 7 -9.57 -29.51 5.89
CA GLU A 7 -8.93 -28.21 6.10
C GLU A 7 -7.61 -28.07 5.28
N LYS A 8 -6.85 -29.16 5.14
CA LYS A 8 -5.58 -29.17 4.39
C LYS A 8 -5.73 -28.80 2.91
N TYR A 9 -6.82 -29.23 2.27
CA TYR A 9 -7.07 -28.94 0.86
C TYR A 9 -7.40 -27.46 0.64
N TYR A 10 -8.11 -26.82 1.56
CA TYR A 10 -8.37 -25.38 1.51
C TYR A 10 -7.06 -24.57 1.62
N TYR A 11 -6.14 -24.96 2.51
CA TYR A 11 -4.83 -24.31 2.58
C TYR A 11 -4.00 -24.49 1.31
N LEU A 12 -4.05 -25.67 0.68
CA LEU A 12 -3.39 -25.94 -0.60
C LEU A 12 -3.96 -25.08 -1.75
N MET A 13 -5.27 -24.83 -1.77
CA MET A 13 -5.90 -23.94 -2.76
C MET A 13 -5.52 -22.46 -2.56
N LEU A 14 -5.30 -22.03 -1.31
CA LEU A 14 -4.85 -20.66 -0.99
C LEU A 14 -3.37 -20.45 -1.27
N LEU A 15 -2.57 -21.52 -1.20
CA LEU A 15 -1.11 -21.50 -1.34
C LEU A 15 -0.60 -20.75 -2.59
N PRO A 16 -1.12 -20.97 -3.82
CA PRO A 16 -0.67 -20.21 -4.99
C PRO A 16 -0.94 -18.70 -4.87
N GLY A 17 -2.10 -18.31 -4.32
CA GLY A 17 -2.43 -16.90 -4.07
C GLY A 17 -1.53 -16.26 -3.02
N MET A 18 -1.19 -16.99 -1.97
CA MET A 18 -0.24 -16.52 -0.94
C MET A 18 1.18 -16.38 -1.48
N ILE A 19 1.66 -17.33 -2.28
CA ILE A 19 2.97 -17.23 -2.93
C ILE A 19 3.02 -16.00 -3.83
N TRP A 20 1.97 -15.78 -4.63
CA TRP A 20 1.88 -14.61 -5.49
C TRP A 20 1.94 -13.30 -4.68
N LEU A 21 1.12 -13.18 -3.64
CA LEU A 21 1.12 -12.02 -2.76
C LEU A 21 2.48 -11.80 -2.09
N PHE A 22 3.13 -12.88 -1.63
CA PHE A 22 4.43 -12.77 -1.00
C PHE A 22 5.49 -12.27 -1.99
N MET A 23 5.58 -12.89 -3.16
CA MET A 23 6.58 -12.57 -4.18
C MET A 23 6.41 -11.18 -4.79
N PHE A 24 5.17 -10.75 -5.04
CA PHE A 24 4.91 -9.52 -5.78
C PHE A 24 4.46 -8.34 -4.91
N SER A 25 4.01 -8.57 -3.68
CA SER A 25 3.59 -7.49 -2.78
C SER A 25 4.52 -7.37 -1.57
N ILE A 26 4.92 -8.47 -0.93
CA ILE A 26 5.75 -8.41 0.29
C ILE A 26 7.22 -8.21 -0.04
N VAL A 27 7.77 -8.98 -0.98
CA VAL A 27 9.20 -8.88 -1.33
C VAL A 27 9.59 -7.48 -1.83
N PRO A 28 8.81 -6.80 -2.70
CA PRO A 28 9.17 -5.44 -3.13
C PRO A 28 9.16 -4.40 -2.00
N MET A 29 8.41 -4.61 -0.91
CA MET A 29 8.41 -3.70 0.24
C MET A 29 9.76 -3.66 0.97
N PHE A 30 10.63 -4.64 0.82
CA PHE A 30 12.01 -4.54 1.32
C PHE A 30 12.76 -3.35 0.70
N GLY A 31 12.36 -2.88 -0.48
CA GLY A 31 12.92 -1.68 -1.11
C GLY A 31 12.67 -0.37 -0.34
N ILE A 32 11.76 -0.34 0.63
CA ILE A 32 11.51 0.83 1.48
C ILE A 32 12.78 1.25 2.25
N VAL A 33 13.71 0.32 2.47
CA VAL A 33 15.02 0.58 3.09
C VAL A 33 15.80 1.67 2.34
N MET A 34 15.63 1.79 1.02
CA MET A 34 16.28 2.84 0.20
C MET A 34 15.91 4.26 0.65
N ALA A 35 14.76 4.46 1.31
CA ALA A 35 14.38 5.76 1.86
C ALA A 35 15.29 6.21 3.03
N PHE A 36 16.03 5.29 3.65
CA PHE A 36 16.95 5.56 4.76
C PHE A 36 18.42 5.64 4.31
N GLU A 37 18.67 5.48 3.02
CA GLU A 37 19.99 5.50 2.42
C GLU A 37 20.10 6.67 1.44
N ASN A 38 21.31 7.16 1.22
CA ASN A 38 21.60 8.04 0.09
C ASN A 38 21.77 7.15 -1.15
N PHE A 39 20.62 6.71 -1.68
CA PHE A 39 20.54 5.72 -2.74
C PHE A 39 21.15 6.26 -4.05
N ASN A 40 22.20 5.60 -4.54
CA ASN A 40 22.77 5.88 -5.85
C ASN A 40 22.49 4.69 -6.80
N PRO A 41 21.69 4.87 -7.87
CA PRO A 41 21.38 3.82 -8.84
C PRO A 41 22.63 3.16 -9.47
N GLY A 42 23.75 3.89 -9.57
CA GLY A 42 25.01 3.38 -10.11
C GLY A 42 25.84 2.51 -9.16
N ALA A 43 25.62 2.62 -7.83
CA ALA A 43 26.33 1.83 -6.82
C ALA A 43 25.55 0.57 -6.38
N GLY A 44 24.26 0.48 -6.74
CA GLY A 44 23.37 -0.59 -6.32
C GLY A 44 22.79 -0.38 -4.92
N ILE A 45 21.79 -1.19 -4.58
CA ILE A 45 21.01 -1.08 -3.33
C ILE A 45 21.88 -1.29 -2.09
N PHE A 46 22.87 -2.19 -2.14
CA PHE A 46 23.65 -2.58 -0.96
C PHE A 46 24.94 -1.78 -0.71
N HIS A 47 25.31 -0.83 -1.58
CA HIS A 47 26.53 -0.01 -1.40
C HIS A 47 26.22 1.46 -1.05
N SER A 48 24.95 1.81 -0.91
CA SER A 48 24.53 3.17 -0.62
C SER A 48 24.77 3.51 0.86
N ARG A 49 25.20 4.75 1.15
CA ARG A 49 25.49 5.18 2.52
C ARG A 49 24.18 5.30 3.31
N TRP A 50 24.10 4.65 4.47
CA TRP A 50 22.99 4.84 5.39
C TRP A 50 22.95 6.26 5.95
N VAL A 51 21.84 6.97 5.78
CA VAL A 51 21.62 8.36 6.24
C VAL A 51 20.45 8.48 7.23
N GLY A 52 19.79 7.38 7.56
CA GLY A 52 18.70 7.35 8.53
C GLY A 52 17.53 8.23 8.09
N LEU A 53 17.17 9.24 8.88
CA LEU A 53 15.98 10.07 8.65
C LEU A 53 16.24 11.35 7.86
N ASP A 54 17.45 11.55 7.34
CA ASP A 54 17.82 12.82 6.69
C ASP A 54 17.00 13.08 5.43
N ASN A 55 16.69 12.04 4.65
CA ASN A 55 15.79 12.14 3.49
C ASN A 55 14.38 12.63 3.89
N PHE A 56 13.85 12.16 5.03
CA PHE A 56 12.55 12.60 5.53
C PHE A 56 12.58 14.05 6.01
N LYS A 57 13.63 14.45 6.75
CA LYS A 57 13.79 15.85 7.18
C LYS A 57 13.88 16.79 5.97
N TYR A 58 14.67 16.42 4.97
CA TYR A 58 14.78 17.16 3.71
C TYR A 58 13.40 17.30 3.04
N MET A 59 12.67 16.19 2.90
CA MET A 59 11.32 16.22 2.34
C MET A 59 10.40 17.17 3.11
N PHE A 60 10.37 17.12 4.44
CA PHE A 60 9.49 18.01 5.22
C PHE A 60 9.91 19.49 5.24
N GLN A 61 11.16 19.79 4.86
CA GLN A 61 11.66 21.16 4.70
C GLN A 61 11.29 21.76 3.34
N LEU A 62 10.89 20.95 2.36
CA LEU A 62 10.39 21.45 1.07
C LEU A 62 9.06 22.17 1.28
N ASN A 63 8.96 23.39 0.73
CA ASN A 63 7.76 24.23 0.85
C ASN A 63 6.49 23.52 0.37
N ASP A 64 6.60 22.69 -0.68
CA ASP A 64 5.46 22.05 -1.31
C ASP A 64 4.99 20.79 -0.59
N SER A 65 5.84 20.16 0.24
CA SER A 65 5.53 18.85 0.82
C SER A 65 4.30 18.88 1.72
N LYS A 66 4.09 19.96 2.48
CA LYS A 66 2.88 20.12 3.31
C LYS A 66 1.62 20.26 2.46
N THR A 67 1.70 21.05 1.39
CA THR A 67 0.59 21.26 0.44
C THR A 67 0.21 19.96 -0.25
N VAL A 68 1.21 19.19 -0.72
CA VAL A 68 0.98 17.90 -1.37
C VAL A 68 0.31 16.92 -0.41
N ILE A 69 0.83 16.78 0.82
CA ILE A 69 0.25 15.87 1.82
C ILE A 69 -1.19 16.25 2.15
N ALA A 70 -1.47 17.54 2.38
CA ALA A 70 -2.82 18.03 2.66
C ALA A 70 -3.78 17.74 1.49
N ASN A 71 -3.35 18.04 0.26
CA ASN A 71 -4.15 17.77 -0.94
C ASN A 71 -4.43 16.27 -1.10
N THR A 72 -3.44 15.40 -0.89
CA THR A 72 -3.63 13.96 -0.95
C THR A 72 -4.66 13.48 0.09
N ILE A 73 -4.61 14.00 1.32
CA ILE A 73 -5.56 13.66 2.38
C ILE A 73 -6.97 14.13 2.00
N ILE A 74 -7.13 15.38 1.55
CA ILE A 74 -8.41 15.93 1.13
C ILE A 74 -9.01 15.08 0.00
N ILE A 75 -8.21 14.72 -1.00
CA ILE A 75 -8.64 13.87 -2.11
C ILE A 75 -9.02 12.47 -1.62
N ALA A 76 -8.22 11.86 -0.72
CA ALA A 76 -8.50 10.52 -0.22
C ALA A 76 -9.79 10.46 0.61
N VAL A 77 -10.02 11.44 1.48
CA VAL A 77 -11.24 11.55 2.27
C VAL A 77 -12.44 11.83 1.38
N GLY A 78 -12.31 12.75 0.43
CA GLY A 78 -13.34 13.01 -0.57
C GLY A 78 -13.71 11.74 -1.34
N LYS A 79 -12.72 11.00 -1.84
CA LYS A 79 -12.93 9.72 -2.53
C LYS A 79 -13.66 8.72 -1.64
N LEU A 80 -13.30 8.59 -0.38
CA LEU A 80 -13.96 7.66 0.56
C LEU A 80 -15.45 8.01 0.70
N VAL A 81 -15.77 9.29 0.95
CA VAL A 81 -17.14 9.76 1.13
C VAL A 81 -17.96 9.57 -0.15
N PHE A 82 -17.44 10.05 -1.29
CA PHE A 82 -18.19 9.98 -2.55
C PHE A 82 -18.32 8.56 -3.09
N ASN A 83 -17.31 7.69 -2.92
CA ASN A 83 -17.39 6.28 -3.31
C ASN A 83 -18.37 5.48 -2.45
N LEU A 84 -18.73 5.96 -1.26
CA LEU A 84 -19.79 5.38 -0.46
C LEU A 84 -21.15 5.95 -0.86
N LEU A 85 -21.29 7.26 -0.84
CA LEU A 85 -22.58 7.94 -1.00
C LEU A 85 -23.16 7.78 -2.40
N ILE A 86 -22.35 7.96 -3.45
CA ILE A 86 -22.85 7.95 -4.83
C ILE A 86 -23.39 6.56 -5.21
N PRO A 87 -22.64 5.45 -5.03
CA PRO A 87 -23.16 4.12 -5.36
C PRO A 87 -24.34 3.71 -4.48
N LEU A 88 -24.35 4.10 -3.19
CA LEU A 88 -25.46 3.81 -2.29
C LEU A 88 -26.76 4.48 -2.76
N ILE A 89 -26.70 5.77 -3.06
CA ILE A 89 -27.86 6.52 -3.57
C ILE A 89 -28.33 5.91 -4.89
N PHE A 90 -27.40 5.59 -5.81
CA PHE A 90 -27.74 4.93 -7.08
C PHE A 90 -28.41 3.57 -6.88
N ALA A 91 -27.92 2.76 -5.93
CA ALA A 91 -28.51 1.47 -5.61
C ALA A 91 -29.93 1.59 -5.05
N LEU A 92 -30.19 2.60 -4.21
CA LEU A 92 -31.53 2.89 -3.69
C LEU A 92 -32.48 3.33 -4.80
N LEU A 93 -32.04 4.26 -5.66
CA LEU A 93 -32.85 4.73 -6.79
C LEU A 93 -33.21 3.60 -7.76
N LEU A 94 -32.28 2.68 -8.04
CA LEU A 94 -32.53 1.54 -8.92
C LEU A 94 -33.44 0.48 -8.28
N ASN A 95 -33.41 0.36 -6.94
CA ASN A 95 -34.25 -0.59 -6.22
C ASN A 95 -35.72 -0.14 -6.14
N GLU A 96 -35.99 1.16 -6.24
CA GLU A 96 -37.35 1.72 -6.18
C GLU A 96 -38.01 1.95 -7.56
N VAL A 97 -37.32 1.63 -8.67
CA VAL A 97 -37.88 1.58 -10.04
C VAL A 97 -38.35 0.16 -10.36
#